data_AF-A0A382X800-F1
#
_entry.id   AF-A0A382X800-F1
#
_cell.length_a   1.000
_cell.length_b   1.000
_cell.length_c   1.000
_cell.angle_alpha   90.00
_cell.angle_beta   90.00
_cell.angle_gamma   90.00
#
_symmetry.space_group_name_H-M   'P 1'
#
loop_
_entity.id
_entity.type
_entity.pdbx_description
1 polymer ?
#
loop_
_entity_poly.entity_id
_entity_poly.type
_entity_poly.pdbx_seq_one_letter_code
_entity_poly.pdbx_strand_id
1 'polypeptide(L)'
;TLALFALSGILPSVIILTYFHGTPGKDEWTKVEKVGIPINVLFIAGLLFFGDGLNMWQINTDNMISTPQKVLIHITSLDEYSDEYFNDASDSGLIVLTNTKLDSIRENVESLLLGVYYNEKFQFIIPRSSDEVQFSDKYPVLGYSSRWNSNVDKNYERYDSPNQIYYINLYQYKNIQPDLESIYFWACIDFPKMPDKGVNGTFLRHKNQNTKVIKPPKNIFEFLRGELSGWENIGNIIKIEDDVLYIKLNTSTIKNNMNLRVLTNYDFKYNG
;
A
#
# COMPACT_ATOMS: atom_id res chain seq x y z
N THR A 1 2.42 25.60 -0.69
CA THR A 1 3.52 26.59 -0.73
C THR A 1 3.03 28.01 -0.91
N LEU A 2 2.17 28.30 -1.90
CA LEU A 2 1.69 29.67 -2.20
C LEU A 2 0.91 30.32 -1.04
N ALA A 3 0.00 29.57 -0.38
CA ALA A 3 -0.76 30.09 0.76
C ALA A 3 0.13 30.47 1.95
N LEU A 4 1.18 29.69 2.21
CA LEU A 4 2.15 29.97 3.28
C LEU A 4 2.96 31.23 2.95
N PHE A 5 3.38 31.40 1.70
CA PHE A 5 4.06 32.60 1.23
C PHE A 5 3.20 33.86 1.39
N ALA A 6 1.93 33.82 0.95
CA ALA A 6 1.01 34.94 1.11
C ALA A 6 0.77 35.27 2.59
N LEU A 7 0.62 34.24 3.44
CA LEU A 7 0.45 34.41 4.88
C LEU A 7 1.70 35.01 5.55
N SER A 8 2.90 34.58 5.17
CA SER A 8 4.13 35.18 5.70
C SER A 8 4.35 36.60 5.15
N GLY A 9 4.00 36.85 3.89
CA GLY A 9 4.14 38.14 3.22
C GLY A 9 3.24 39.23 3.79
N ILE A 10 2.05 38.90 4.33
CA ILE A 10 1.16 39.89 4.92
C ILE A 10 1.59 40.34 6.33
N LEU A 11 2.46 39.58 7.01
CA LEU A 11 2.88 39.84 8.40
C LEU A 11 3.45 41.27 8.62
N PRO A 12 4.29 41.84 7.75
CA PRO A 12 4.76 43.22 7.92
C PRO A 12 3.61 44.24 7.97
N SER A 13 2.58 44.08 7.14
CA SER A 13 1.38 44.96 7.19
C SER A 13 0.59 44.78 8.47
N VAL A 14 0.43 43.54 8.93
CA VAL A 14 -0.24 43.23 10.20
C VAL A 14 0.51 43.85 11.38
N ILE A 15 1.85 43.77 11.39
CA ILE A 15 2.70 44.37 12.43
C ILE A 15 2.53 45.91 12.43
N ILE A 16 2.56 46.55 11.26
CA ILE A 16 2.36 48.01 11.16
C ILE A 16 0.99 48.40 11.70
N LEU A 17 -0.07 47.70 11.29
CA LEU A 17 -1.44 48.01 11.68
C LEU A 17 -1.68 47.78 13.18
N THR A 18 -1.17 46.68 13.73
CA THR A 18 -1.27 46.39 15.18
C THR A 18 -0.45 47.36 16.04
N TYR A 19 0.69 47.84 15.54
CA TYR A 19 1.53 48.80 16.27
C TYR A 19 0.92 50.20 16.36
N PHE A 20 0.28 50.68 15.29
CA PHE A 20 -0.24 52.05 15.21
C PHE A 20 -1.75 52.18 15.46
N HIS A 21 -2.56 51.18 15.10
CA HIS A 21 -4.03 51.14 15.36
C HIS A 21 -4.43 50.16 16.47
N GLY A 22 -3.48 49.48 17.12
CA GLY A 22 -3.77 48.61 18.27
C GLY A 22 -3.91 49.34 19.61
N THR A 23 -3.56 50.63 19.69
CA THR A 23 -3.67 51.43 20.92
C THR A 23 -5.01 52.19 20.98
N PRO A 24 -5.76 52.15 22.09
CA PRO A 24 -7.03 52.86 22.22
C PRO A 24 -6.86 54.38 22.02
N GLY A 25 -7.66 54.98 21.13
CA GLY A 25 -7.78 56.43 20.99
C GLY A 25 -7.11 57.09 19.77
N LYS A 26 -6.54 56.32 18.83
CA LYS A 26 -6.12 56.84 17.52
C LYS A 26 -6.87 56.12 16.40
N ASP A 27 -7.93 56.75 15.91
CA ASP A 27 -8.68 56.30 14.71
C ASP A 27 -8.14 56.92 13.41
N GLU A 28 -6.98 57.59 13.47
CA GLU A 28 -6.37 58.22 12.32
C GLU A 28 -5.21 57.41 11.76
N TRP A 29 -5.31 57.09 10.48
CA TRP A 29 -4.27 56.46 9.68
C TRP A 29 -2.98 57.28 9.69
N THR A 30 -1.89 56.69 10.19
CA THR A 30 -0.57 57.31 10.19
C THR A 30 0.01 57.37 8.78
N LYS A 31 0.97 58.27 8.56
CA LYS A 31 1.69 58.35 7.27
C LYS A 31 2.37 57.02 6.90
N VAL A 32 2.84 56.28 7.91
CA VAL A 32 3.49 54.97 7.72
C VAL A 32 2.48 53.93 7.23
N GLU A 33 1.27 53.91 7.76
CA GLU A 33 0.23 52.95 7.34
C GLU A 33 -0.30 53.22 5.95
N LYS A 34 -0.54 54.51 5.63
CA LYS A 34 -1.03 54.94 4.31
C LYS A 34 -0.05 54.60 3.17
N VAL A 35 1.23 54.38 3.49
CA VAL A 35 2.27 54.10 2.50
C VAL A 35 2.74 52.64 2.59
N GLY A 36 3.08 52.17 3.79
CA GLY A 36 3.66 50.84 4.01
C GLY A 36 2.69 49.70 3.75
N ILE A 37 1.40 49.84 4.12
CA ILE A 37 0.41 48.78 3.87
C ILE A 37 0.13 48.62 2.36
N PRO A 38 -0.18 49.69 1.60
CA PRO A 38 -0.35 49.57 0.16
C PRO A 38 0.90 49.05 -0.58
N ILE A 39 2.11 49.49 -0.19
CA ILE A 39 3.36 49.01 -0.81
C ILE A 39 3.54 47.51 -0.59
N ASN A 40 3.32 47.00 0.63
CA ASN A 40 3.46 45.57 0.90
C ASN A 40 2.42 44.74 0.14
N VAL A 41 1.17 45.21 0.08
CA VAL A 41 0.11 44.56 -0.71
C VAL A 41 0.46 44.53 -2.20
N LEU A 42 0.97 45.65 -2.75
CA LEU A 42 1.43 45.73 -4.14
C LEU A 42 2.65 44.83 -4.40
N PHE A 43 3.56 44.70 -3.44
CA PHE A 43 4.72 43.82 -3.53
C PHE A 43 4.31 42.34 -3.59
N ILE A 44 3.42 41.91 -2.69
CA ILE A 44 2.89 40.53 -2.68
C ILE A 44 2.13 40.27 -3.98
N ALA A 45 1.22 41.18 -4.38
CA ALA A 45 0.48 41.05 -5.62
C ALA A 45 1.42 40.99 -6.83
N GLY A 46 2.44 41.84 -6.89
CA GLY A 46 3.47 41.82 -7.91
C GLY A 46 4.16 40.47 -7.98
N LEU A 47 4.68 39.95 -6.87
CA LEU A 47 5.32 38.64 -6.85
C LEU A 47 4.37 37.51 -7.26
N LEU A 48 3.10 37.55 -6.86
CA LEU A 48 2.09 36.56 -7.26
C LEU A 48 1.83 36.60 -8.77
N PHE A 49 1.56 37.78 -9.35
CA PHE A 49 1.29 37.94 -10.79
C PHE A 49 2.52 37.68 -11.65
N PHE A 50 3.71 38.15 -11.24
CA PHE A 50 4.96 37.87 -11.96
C PHE A 50 5.35 36.40 -11.86
N GLY A 51 5.20 35.78 -10.69
CA GLY A 51 5.46 34.35 -10.52
C GLY A 51 4.50 33.47 -11.33
N ASP A 52 3.25 33.89 -11.48
CA ASP A 52 2.25 33.19 -12.29
C ASP A 52 2.58 33.32 -13.78
N GLY A 53 2.90 34.53 -14.25
CA GLY A 53 3.32 34.78 -15.63
C GLY A 53 4.65 34.09 -16.02
N LEU A 54 5.51 33.80 -15.05
CA LEU A 54 6.77 33.06 -15.24
C LEU A 54 6.65 31.56 -14.94
N ASN A 55 5.44 31.05 -14.66
CA ASN A 55 5.21 29.66 -14.26
C ASN A 55 6.06 29.20 -13.05
N MET A 56 6.53 30.11 -12.20
CA MET A 56 7.33 29.76 -11.02
C MET A 56 6.54 28.98 -9.97
N TRP A 57 5.21 29.05 -10.05
CA TRP A 57 4.28 28.30 -9.19
C TRP A 57 3.95 26.91 -9.73
N GLN A 58 4.34 26.60 -10.98
CA GLN A 58 4.24 25.24 -11.48
C GLN A 58 5.26 24.38 -10.72
N ILE A 59 4.76 23.63 -9.76
CA ILE A 59 5.49 22.49 -9.23
C ILE A 59 5.69 21.57 -10.44
N ASN A 60 6.93 21.30 -10.83
CA ASN A 60 7.25 20.35 -11.89
C ASN A 60 6.64 18.98 -11.55
N THR A 61 5.40 18.76 -12.00
CA THR A 61 4.73 17.47 -12.01
C THR A 61 5.24 16.59 -13.14
N ASP A 62 6.17 17.08 -13.96
CA ASP A 62 6.77 16.33 -15.07
C ASP A 62 7.55 15.09 -14.60
N ASN A 63 7.92 15.01 -13.32
CA ASN A 63 8.49 13.82 -12.70
C ASN A 63 7.44 12.92 -12.00
N MET A 64 6.14 13.24 -12.07
CA MET A 64 5.06 12.61 -11.29
C MET A 64 3.76 12.33 -12.06
N ILE A 65 3.77 12.26 -13.39
CA ILE A 65 2.66 11.66 -14.15
C ILE A 65 3.15 10.40 -14.87
N SER A 66 3.73 9.47 -14.12
CA SER A 66 3.53 8.06 -14.49
C SER A 66 2.08 7.74 -14.13
N THR A 67 1.30 7.25 -15.10
CA THR A 67 -0.02 6.66 -14.80
C THR A 67 0.09 5.75 -13.57
N PRO A 68 -0.73 5.95 -12.53
CA PRO A 68 -0.59 5.20 -11.30
C PRO A 68 -0.71 3.70 -11.59
N GLN A 69 0.17 2.92 -10.98
CA GLN A 69 0.14 1.47 -11.02
C GLN A 69 -1.09 0.97 -10.26
N LYS A 70 -2.09 0.49 -10.99
CA LYS A 70 -3.31 -0.09 -10.42
C LYS A 70 -3.02 -1.47 -9.84
N VAL A 71 -3.41 -1.68 -8.60
CA VAL A 71 -3.19 -2.93 -7.86
C VAL A 71 -4.53 -3.46 -7.39
N LEU A 72 -5.01 -4.53 -8.01
CA LEU A 72 -6.21 -5.24 -7.58
C LEU A 72 -5.85 -6.20 -6.45
N ILE A 73 -6.53 -6.09 -5.31
CA ILE A 73 -6.39 -7.00 -4.18
C ILE A 73 -7.77 -7.53 -3.82
N HIS A 74 -8.03 -8.80 -4.12
CA HIS A 74 -9.24 -9.49 -3.71
C HIS A 74 -8.95 -10.39 -2.51
N ILE A 75 -9.67 -10.20 -1.42
CA ILE A 75 -9.58 -11.04 -0.22
C ILE A 75 -10.90 -11.79 -0.10
N THR A 76 -10.87 -13.12 -0.07
CA THR A 76 -12.07 -13.96 -0.05
C THR A 76 -11.90 -15.18 0.86
N SER A 77 -12.95 -15.99 0.98
CA SER A 77 -12.99 -17.26 1.71
C SER A 77 -13.84 -18.25 0.91
N LEU A 78 -13.27 -18.81 -0.15
CA LEU A 78 -13.97 -19.73 -1.05
C LEU A 78 -13.67 -21.18 -0.64
N ASP A 79 -14.70 -21.91 -0.22
CA ASP A 79 -14.58 -23.28 0.30
C ASP A 79 -13.97 -24.26 -0.71
N GLU A 80 -14.33 -24.12 -1.99
CA GLU A 80 -13.92 -25.00 -3.09
C GLU A 80 -12.39 -25.09 -3.30
N TYR A 81 -11.64 -24.11 -2.79
CA TYR A 81 -10.18 -24.05 -2.89
C TYR A 81 -9.46 -24.55 -1.64
N SER A 82 -10.19 -24.91 -0.59
CA SER A 82 -9.61 -25.38 0.68
C SER A 82 -8.78 -26.65 0.45
N ASP A 83 -9.33 -27.60 -0.31
CA ASP A 83 -8.67 -28.86 -0.69
C ASP A 83 -7.50 -28.65 -1.66
N GLU A 84 -7.61 -27.70 -2.59
CA GLU A 84 -6.53 -27.42 -3.56
C GLU A 84 -5.25 -26.89 -2.88
N TYR A 85 -5.39 -26.21 -1.74
CA TYR A 85 -4.27 -25.71 -0.93
C TYR A 85 -3.77 -26.70 0.11
N PHE A 86 -4.45 -27.83 0.26
CA PHE A 86 -4.20 -28.84 1.27
C PHE A 86 -4.47 -30.25 0.71
N ASN A 87 -3.42 -30.94 0.27
CA ASN A 87 -3.50 -32.39 0.01
C ASN A 87 -3.82 -33.21 1.28
N ASP A 88 -3.78 -32.60 2.47
CA ASP A 88 -4.17 -33.19 3.76
C ASP A 88 -5.54 -32.68 4.26
N ALA A 89 -6.34 -31.98 3.44
CA ALA A 89 -7.57 -31.33 3.90
C ALA A 89 -8.79 -32.21 4.05
N SER A 90 -8.71 -33.50 3.71
CA SER A 90 -9.86 -34.41 3.76
C SER A 90 -10.47 -34.62 5.16
N ASP A 91 -9.94 -33.96 6.22
CA ASP A 91 -10.58 -33.78 7.54
C ASP A 91 -10.18 -32.46 8.27
N SER A 92 -9.65 -31.45 7.56
CA SER A 92 -8.72 -30.41 8.10
C SER A 92 -9.22 -29.38 9.12
N GLY A 93 -10.52 -29.24 9.35
CA GLY A 93 -11.03 -28.23 10.28
C GLY A 93 -10.63 -26.80 9.89
N LEU A 94 -10.91 -26.37 8.66
CA LEU A 94 -10.92 -24.96 8.29
C LEU A 94 -12.37 -24.44 8.29
N ILE A 95 -12.53 -23.18 8.63
CA ILE A 95 -13.81 -22.48 8.74
C ILE A 95 -13.76 -21.31 7.76
N VAL A 96 -14.69 -21.31 6.81
CA VAL A 96 -14.94 -20.20 5.89
C VAL A 96 -15.35 -18.96 6.68
N LEU A 97 -14.77 -17.81 6.32
CA LEU A 97 -15.07 -16.55 6.98
C LEU A 97 -16.35 -15.94 6.42
N THR A 98 -17.14 -15.31 7.30
CA THR A 98 -18.32 -14.56 6.88
C THR A 98 -17.94 -13.29 6.12
N ASN A 99 -18.82 -12.82 5.25
CA ASN A 99 -18.62 -11.55 4.53
C ASN A 99 -18.34 -10.38 5.48
N THR A 100 -19.07 -10.27 6.59
CA THR A 100 -18.81 -9.23 7.61
C THR A 100 -17.39 -9.28 8.16
N LYS A 101 -16.83 -10.48 8.38
CA LYS A 101 -15.45 -10.64 8.84
C LYS A 101 -14.46 -10.25 7.74
N LEU A 102 -14.72 -10.66 6.50
CA LEU A 102 -13.90 -10.32 5.34
C LEU A 102 -13.91 -8.82 5.05
N ASP A 103 -15.05 -8.14 5.15
CA ASP A 103 -15.19 -6.70 4.95
C ASP A 103 -14.34 -5.92 5.94
N SER A 104 -14.40 -6.28 7.22
CA SER A 104 -13.52 -5.69 8.24
C SER A 104 -12.04 -5.92 7.93
N ILE A 105 -11.67 -7.07 7.36
CA ILE A 105 -10.28 -7.35 6.98
C ILE A 105 -9.87 -6.49 5.77
N ARG A 106 -10.72 -6.40 4.75
CA ARG A 106 -10.50 -5.58 3.54
C ARG A 106 -10.29 -4.10 3.91
N GLU A 107 -11.17 -3.55 4.75
CA GLU A 107 -11.07 -2.15 5.23
C GLU A 107 -9.77 -1.88 6.00
N ASN A 108 -9.38 -2.82 6.88
CA ASN A 108 -8.16 -2.67 7.64
C ASN A 108 -6.90 -2.79 6.75
N VAL A 109 -6.90 -3.69 5.77
CA VAL A 109 -5.80 -3.80 4.79
C VAL A 109 -5.71 -2.53 3.94
N GLU A 110 -6.84 -2.04 3.42
CA GLU A 110 -6.92 -0.80 2.65
C GLU A 110 -6.37 0.38 3.45
N SER A 111 -6.79 0.51 4.72
CA SER A 111 -6.34 1.58 5.61
C SER A 111 -4.82 1.54 5.84
N LEU A 112 -4.23 0.35 6.04
CA LEU A 112 -2.80 0.18 6.20
C LEU A 112 -2.02 0.52 4.91
N LEU A 113 -2.51 0.08 3.76
CA LEU A 113 -1.90 0.38 2.46
C LEU A 113 -1.94 1.88 2.15
N LEU A 114 -3.10 2.52 2.32
CA LEU A 114 -3.24 3.96 2.13
C LEU A 114 -2.37 4.73 3.12
N GLY A 115 -2.26 4.29 4.37
CA GLY A 115 -1.39 4.92 5.37
C GLY A 115 0.09 4.95 4.98
N VAL A 116 0.57 3.98 4.20
CA VAL A 116 1.98 3.89 3.77
C VAL A 116 2.21 4.43 2.37
N TYR A 117 1.25 4.31 1.46
CA TYR A 117 1.42 4.58 0.03
C TYR A 117 0.58 5.76 -0.49
N TYR A 118 0.00 6.61 0.37
CA TYR A 118 -0.90 7.72 0.00
C TYR A 118 -0.38 8.66 -1.12
N ASN A 119 0.93 8.89 -1.20
CA ASN A 119 1.57 9.76 -2.21
C ASN A 119 2.50 8.99 -3.17
N GLU A 120 2.35 7.68 -3.22
CA GLU A 120 3.16 6.81 -4.06
C GLU A 120 2.45 6.53 -5.38
N LYS A 121 3.16 5.91 -6.32
CA LYS A 121 2.66 5.59 -7.65
C LYS A 121 1.55 4.52 -7.70
N PHE A 122 0.94 4.13 -6.58
CA PHE A 122 0.00 3.00 -6.52
C PHE A 122 -1.45 3.47 -6.36
N GLN A 123 -2.35 2.87 -7.14
CA GLN A 123 -3.80 2.98 -6.96
C GLN A 123 -4.34 1.61 -6.56
N PHE A 124 -4.79 1.47 -5.32
CA PHE A 124 -5.36 0.21 -4.82
C PHE A 124 -6.83 0.07 -5.20
N ILE A 125 -7.19 -1.11 -5.70
CA ILE A 125 -8.56 -1.52 -5.98
C ILE A 125 -8.85 -2.71 -5.07
N ILE A 126 -9.70 -2.51 -4.07
CA ILE A 126 -10.10 -3.54 -3.11
C ILE A 126 -11.62 -3.66 -3.20
N PRO A 127 -12.16 -4.70 -3.88
CA PRO A 127 -13.60 -4.95 -3.99
C PRO A 127 -14.29 -4.91 -2.62
N ARG A 128 -15.32 -4.07 -2.48
CA ARG A 128 -16.09 -3.92 -1.23
C ARG A 128 -17.60 -3.95 -1.42
N SER A 129 -18.09 -3.54 -2.59
CA SER A 129 -19.52 -3.66 -2.85
C SER A 129 -19.89 -5.13 -3.07
N SER A 130 -21.13 -5.49 -2.71
CA SER A 130 -21.65 -6.85 -2.91
C SER A 130 -21.49 -7.32 -4.36
N ASP A 131 -21.71 -6.44 -5.35
CA ASP A 131 -21.55 -6.75 -6.77
C ASP A 131 -20.09 -7.06 -7.14
N GLU A 132 -19.13 -6.24 -6.69
CA GLU A 132 -17.71 -6.46 -6.98
C GLU A 132 -17.17 -7.73 -6.31
N VAL A 133 -17.57 -7.97 -5.06
CA VAL A 133 -17.16 -9.17 -4.32
C VAL A 133 -17.73 -10.42 -4.99
N GLN A 134 -19.04 -10.43 -5.31
CA GLN A 134 -19.67 -11.55 -6.01
C GLN A 134 -19.08 -11.78 -7.40
N PHE A 135 -18.74 -10.72 -8.13
CA PHE A 135 -18.07 -10.84 -9.43
C PHE A 135 -16.70 -11.51 -9.29
N SER A 136 -15.88 -11.05 -8.35
CA SER A 136 -14.55 -11.59 -8.10
C SER A 136 -14.59 -13.03 -7.59
N ASP A 137 -15.55 -13.35 -6.72
CA ASP A 137 -15.78 -14.71 -6.22
C ASP A 137 -16.32 -15.66 -7.30
N LYS A 138 -17.02 -15.14 -8.32
CA LYS A 138 -17.48 -15.91 -9.49
C LYS A 138 -16.36 -16.18 -10.50
N TYR A 139 -15.37 -15.29 -10.56
CA TYR A 139 -14.22 -15.41 -11.45
C TYR A 139 -12.90 -15.43 -10.66
N PRO A 140 -12.72 -16.40 -9.76
CA PRO A 140 -11.52 -16.48 -8.94
C PRO A 140 -10.30 -16.80 -9.80
N VAL A 141 -9.16 -16.21 -9.46
CA VAL A 141 -7.85 -16.59 -10.03
C VAL A 141 -7.06 -17.50 -9.09
N LEU A 142 -7.79 -18.10 -8.14
CA LEU A 142 -7.34 -19.10 -7.18
C LEU A 142 -7.30 -20.46 -7.93
N GLY A 143 -6.19 -21.20 -7.85
CA GLY A 143 -6.03 -22.55 -8.39
C GLY A 143 -5.49 -22.75 -9.83
N TYR A 144 -5.11 -24.00 -10.13
CA TYR A 144 -4.52 -24.50 -11.38
C TYR A 144 -5.55 -24.99 -12.41
N SER A 145 -6.83 -24.60 -12.28
CA SER A 145 -7.85 -25.04 -13.24
C SER A 145 -7.62 -24.43 -14.64
N SER A 146 -7.97 -25.14 -15.72
CA SER A 146 -7.87 -24.60 -17.09
C SER A 146 -8.59 -23.27 -17.32
N ARG A 147 -9.44 -22.84 -16.38
CA ARG A 147 -10.24 -21.61 -16.42
C ARG A 147 -9.55 -20.39 -15.80
N TRP A 148 -8.47 -20.56 -15.02
CA TRP A 148 -7.86 -19.43 -14.30
C TRP A 148 -7.43 -18.31 -15.24
N ASN A 149 -6.85 -18.64 -16.41
CA ASN A 149 -6.48 -17.65 -17.44
C ASN A 149 -7.68 -16.78 -17.84
N SER A 150 -8.82 -17.40 -18.14
CA SER A 150 -10.05 -16.68 -18.52
C SER A 150 -10.63 -15.84 -17.38
N ASN A 151 -10.44 -16.26 -16.13
CA ASN A 151 -10.87 -15.50 -14.97
C ASN A 151 -9.97 -14.28 -14.73
N VAL A 152 -8.66 -14.39 -15.01
CA VAL A 152 -7.76 -13.24 -15.00
C VAL A 152 -8.19 -12.22 -16.06
N ASP A 153 -8.60 -12.64 -17.26
CA ASP A 153 -9.12 -11.74 -18.31
C ASP A 153 -10.35 -10.96 -17.84
N LYS A 154 -11.32 -11.66 -17.26
CA LYS A 154 -12.54 -11.02 -16.74
C LYS A 154 -12.27 -10.00 -15.63
N ASN A 155 -11.37 -10.33 -14.70
CA ASN A 155 -10.96 -9.39 -13.66
C ASN A 155 -10.19 -8.20 -14.24
N TYR A 156 -9.36 -8.45 -15.25
CA TYR A 156 -8.59 -7.42 -15.92
C TYR A 156 -9.49 -6.38 -16.59
N GLU A 157 -10.50 -6.84 -17.33
CA GLU A 157 -11.49 -5.97 -17.97
C GLU A 157 -12.37 -5.25 -16.94
N ARG A 158 -12.85 -5.96 -15.92
CA ARG A 158 -13.76 -5.39 -14.90
C ARG A 158 -13.13 -4.26 -14.11
N TYR A 159 -11.86 -4.39 -13.75
CA TYR A 159 -11.15 -3.46 -12.88
C TYR A 159 -10.22 -2.51 -13.64
N ASP A 160 -10.56 -2.21 -14.89
CA ASP A 160 -9.90 -1.20 -15.72
C ASP A 160 -8.38 -1.43 -15.86
N SER A 161 -8.02 -2.66 -16.26
CA SER A 161 -6.67 -3.08 -16.63
C SER A 161 -5.64 -2.90 -15.51
N PRO A 162 -5.79 -3.59 -14.35
CA PRO A 162 -4.86 -3.49 -13.24
C PRO A 162 -3.45 -3.95 -13.64
N ASN A 163 -2.42 -3.23 -13.20
CA ASN A 163 -1.01 -3.58 -13.43
C ASN A 163 -0.55 -4.76 -12.58
N GLN A 164 -1.20 -4.99 -11.43
CA GLN A 164 -0.95 -6.10 -10.54
C GLN A 164 -2.26 -6.68 -10.01
N ILE A 165 -2.33 -8.00 -9.85
CA ILE A 165 -3.50 -8.69 -9.26
C ILE A 165 -3.02 -9.59 -8.13
N TYR A 166 -3.63 -9.48 -6.96
CA TYR A 166 -3.43 -10.33 -5.80
C TYR A 166 -4.78 -10.91 -5.37
N TYR A 167 -4.89 -12.24 -5.38
CA TYR A 167 -6.05 -12.95 -4.85
C TYR A 167 -5.64 -13.73 -3.63
N ILE A 168 -6.25 -13.39 -2.50
CA ILE A 168 -5.96 -13.93 -1.19
C ILE A 168 -7.18 -14.71 -0.72
N ASN A 169 -7.03 -16.02 -0.55
CA ASN A 169 -8.05 -16.85 0.06
C ASN A 169 -7.70 -17.10 1.53
N LEU A 170 -8.62 -16.76 2.43
CA LEU A 170 -8.41 -16.71 3.87
C LEU A 170 -9.44 -17.59 4.58
N TYR A 171 -8.98 -18.36 5.55
CA TYR A 171 -9.79 -19.25 6.38
C TYR A 171 -9.39 -19.10 7.83
N GLN A 172 -10.26 -19.52 8.74
CA GLN A 172 -9.93 -19.71 10.14
C GLN A 172 -9.71 -21.20 10.41
N TYR A 173 -8.67 -21.56 11.16
CA TYR A 173 -8.57 -22.93 11.68
C TYR A 173 -9.64 -23.16 12.75
N LYS A 174 -10.28 -24.32 12.70
CA LYS A 174 -11.21 -24.86 13.69
C LYS A 174 -10.42 -25.03 14.97
N ASN A 175 -10.75 -24.18 15.93
CA ASN A 175 -10.08 -24.20 17.22
C ASN A 175 -10.61 -25.38 18.04
N ILE A 176 -9.71 -26.29 18.48
CA ILE A 176 -10.06 -27.40 19.37
C ILE A 176 -10.18 -26.90 20.83
N GLN A 177 -9.62 -25.72 21.17
CA GLN A 177 -9.65 -25.10 22.50
C GLN A 177 -10.15 -23.64 22.44
N PRO A 178 -11.42 -23.35 22.78
CA PRO A 178 -12.08 -22.06 22.53
C PRO A 178 -11.41 -20.84 23.15
N ASP A 179 -10.55 -21.01 24.16
CA ASP A 179 -9.88 -19.92 24.89
C ASP A 179 -8.59 -19.40 24.22
N LEU A 180 -8.14 -20.05 23.13
CA LEU A 180 -6.98 -19.60 22.35
C LEU A 180 -7.38 -18.60 21.25
N GLU A 181 -6.48 -17.66 20.94
CA GLU A 181 -6.64 -16.75 19.81
C GLU A 181 -6.87 -17.53 18.51
N SER A 182 -7.79 -17.05 17.66
CA SER A 182 -8.09 -17.69 16.38
C SER A 182 -6.86 -17.69 15.48
N ILE A 183 -6.49 -18.87 15.00
CA ILE A 183 -5.42 -19.05 14.02
C ILE A 183 -6.06 -18.97 12.64
N TYR A 184 -5.43 -18.25 11.72
CA TYR A 184 -5.91 -18.12 10.35
C TYR A 184 -4.99 -18.88 9.39
N PHE A 185 -5.55 -19.24 8.26
CA PHE A 185 -4.86 -19.79 7.12
C PHE A 185 -5.08 -18.84 5.94
N TRP A 186 -4.03 -18.50 5.20
CA TRP A 186 -4.22 -17.81 3.92
C TRP A 186 -3.29 -18.35 2.85
N ALA A 187 -3.80 -18.31 1.63
CA ALA A 187 -3.09 -18.60 0.40
C ALA A 187 -3.24 -17.42 -0.56
N CYS A 188 -2.18 -17.09 -1.30
CA CYS A 188 -2.21 -16.03 -2.30
C CYS A 188 -1.73 -16.52 -3.65
N ILE A 189 -2.47 -16.11 -4.68
CA ILE A 189 -2.05 -16.16 -6.07
C ILE A 189 -1.94 -14.73 -6.59
N ASP A 190 -0.77 -14.40 -7.13
CA ASP A 190 -0.48 -13.05 -7.58
C ASP A 190 0.12 -13.00 -8.99
N PHE A 191 -0.17 -11.89 -9.65
CA PHE A 191 0.34 -11.49 -10.95
C PHE A 191 0.97 -10.10 -10.79
N PRO A 192 2.26 -10.02 -10.45
CA PRO A 192 2.91 -8.76 -10.04
C PRO A 192 3.24 -7.85 -11.24
N LYS A 193 3.06 -8.33 -12.48
CA LYS A 193 3.31 -7.59 -13.71
C LYS A 193 2.29 -7.99 -14.79
N MET A 194 1.34 -7.11 -15.09
CA MET A 194 0.23 -7.34 -16.05
C MET A 194 0.15 -6.35 -17.25
N PRO A 195 1.24 -5.98 -17.93
CA PRO A 195 1.15 -5.00 -19.01
C PRO A 195 0.72 -5.62 -20.36
N ASP A 196 -0.44 -6.28 -20.42
CA ASP A 196 -1.04 -6.89 -21.64
C ASP A 196 -0.66 -8.36 -21.97
N LYS A 197 -0.73 -9.22 -20.93
CA LYS A 197 -1.03 -10.69 -20.97
C LYS A 197 0.03 -11.68 -21.50
N GLY A 198 1.32 -11.34 -21.57
CA GLY A 198 2.43 -12.31 -21.75
C GLY A 198 2.97 -12.88 -20.43
N VAL A 199 2.36 -13.96 -19.93
CA VAL A 199 2.42 -14.46 -18.54
C VAL A 199 3.81 -14.92 -18.05
N ASN A 200 4.24 -14.43 -16.88
CA ASN A 200 5.05 -15.15 -15.90
C ASN A 200 4.33 -15.07 -14.53
N GLY A 201 3.20 -15.74 -14.42
CA GLY A 201 2.56 -16.09 -13.15
C GLY A 201 3.07 -17.46 -12.76
N THR A 202 3.63 -17.59 -11.56
CA THR A 202 4.07 -18.89 -11.05
C THR A 202 3.72 -19.06 -9.57
N PHE A 203 3.03 -20.17 -9.32
CA PHE A 203 2.78 -20.89 -8.06
C PHE A 203 1.94 -20.18 -6.98
N LEU A 204 1.28 -21.00 -6.17
CA LEU A 204 0.94 -20.70 -4.78
C LEU A 204 2.20 -20.17 -4.08
N ARG A 205 2.37 -18.85 -4.03
CA ARG A 205 3.64 -18.28 -3.57
C ARG A 205 3.75 -18.27 -2.05
N HIS A 206 2.62 -18.14 -1.37
CA HIS A 206 2.59 -17.90 0.07
C HIS A 206 1.50 -18.70 0.74
N LYS A 207 1.93 -19.64 1.59
CA LYS A 207 1.13 -20.36 2.57
C LYS A 207 1.69 -20.01 3.94
N ASN A 208 0.87 -19.56 4.88
CA ASN A 208 1.33 -19.45 6.26
C ASN A 208 1.37 -20.83 6.94
N GLN A 209 2.36 -21.04 7.80
CA GLN A 209 2.47 -22.25 8.63
C GLN A 209 1.31 -22.31 9.64
N ASN A 210 0.78 -23.50 9.86
CA ASN A 210 -0.37 -23.82 10.74
C ASN A 210 -0.16 -23.48 12.24
N THR A 211 1.04 -23.08 12.64
CA THR A 211 1.42 -22.80 14.05
C THR A 211 1.54 -21.32 14.40
N LYS A 212 1.40 -20.39 13.43
CA LYS A 212 1.56 -18.96 13.69
C LYS A 212 0.22 -18.27 13.90
N VAL A 213 0.07 -17.57 15.03
CA VAL A 213 -1.00 -16.60 15.20
C VAL A 213 -0.86 -15.53 14.12
N ILE A 214 -1.92 -15.37 13.31
CA ILE A 214 -1.97 -14.38 12.25
C ILE A 214 -2.97 -13.31 12.68
N LYS A 215 -2.59 -12.04 12.56
CA LYS A 215 -3.53 -10.93 12.53
C LYS A 215 -3.79 -10.63 11.06
N PRO A 216 -4.87 -11.16 10.43
CA PRO A 216 -4.97 -11.21 8.96
C PRO A 216 -4.69 -9.88 8.27
N PRO A 217 -5.23 -8.72 8.73
CA PRO A 217 -4.94 -7.46 8.08
C PRO A 217 -3.46 -7.07 8.08
N LYS A 218 -2.79 -7.22 9.24
CA LYS A 218 -1.37 -6.89 9.38
C LYS A 218 -0.49 -7.82 8.54
N ASN A 219 -0.77 -9.12 8.57
CA ASN A 219 0.02 -10.10 7.82
C ASN A 219 -0.14 -9.94 6.31
N ILE A 220 -1.36 -9.70 5.82
CA ILE A 220 -1.64 -9.40 4.41
C ILE A 220 -0.94 -8.10 4.01
N PHE A 221 -1.03 -7.07 4.84
CA PHE A 221 -0.35 -5.80 4.59
C PHE A 221 1.17 -5.95 4.49
N GLU A 222 1.82 -6.63 5.44
CA GLU A 222 3.29 -6.82 5.39
C GLU A 222 3.73 -7.63 4.17
N PHE A 223 2.93 -8.63 3.78
CA PHE A 223 3.15 -9.35 2.53
C PHE A 223 3.08 -8.42 1.32
N LEU A 224 1.96 -7.72 1.13
CA LEU A 224 1.77 -6.81 0.00
C LEU A 224 2.83 -5.71 0.00
N ARG A 225 3.21 -5.20 1.16
CA ARG A 225 4.27 -4.20 1.30
C ARG A 225 5.60 -4.71 0.73
N GLY A 226 5.96 -5.96 1.02
CA GLY A 226 7.15 -6.60 0.46
C GLY A 226 7.08 -6.72 -1.07
N GLU A 227 5.95 -7.22 -1.60
CA GLU A 227 5.78 -7.40 -3.05
C GLU A 227 5.78 -6.06 -3.81
N LEU A 228 5.10 -5.04 -3.29
CA LEU A 228 4.97 -3.73 -3.92
C LEU A 228 6.27 -2.91 -3.87
N SER A 229 7.03 -3.03 -2.77
CA SER A 229 8.33 -2.36 -2.64
C SER A 229 9.43 -3.02 -3.48
N GLY A 230 9.22 -4.28 -3.88
CA GLY A 230 10.21 -5.11 -4.53
C GLY A 230 11.17 -5.76 -3.53
N TRP A 231 11.75 -6.89 -3.94
CA TRP A 231 12.77 -7.61 -3.18
C TRP A 231 14.16 -7.36 -3.79
N GLU A 232 15.13 -7.00 -2.95
CA GLU A 232 16.53 -6.89 -3.34
C GLU A 232 17.33 -8.03 -2.68
N ASN A 233 18.21 -8.70 -3.44
CA ASN A 233 19.18 -9.62 -2.82
C ASN A 233 20.24 -8.79 -2.10
N ILE A 234 20.18 -8.80 -0.77
CA ILE A 234 21.06 -7.98 0.05
C ILE A 234 22.39 -8.64 0.41
N GLY A 235 22.51 -9.97 0.26
CA GLY A 235 23.68 -10.71 0.75
C GLY A 235 23.45 -12.20 0.93
N ASN A 236 24.50 -12.88 1.38
CA ASN A 236 24.49 -14.32 1.69
C ASN A 236 24.80 -14.55 3.17
N ILE A 237 24.14 -15.54 3.78
CA ILE A 237 24.50 -16.00 5.12
C ILE A 237 25.86 -16.71 5.03
N ILE A 238 26.83 -16.26 5.82
CA ILE A 238 28.16 -16.87 5.89
C ILE A 238 28.28 -17.87 7.04
N LYS A 239 27.55 -17.61 8.14
CA LYS A 239 27.58 -18.44 9.34
C LYS A 239 26.32 -18.21 10.16
N ILE A 240 25.90 -19.25 10.85
CA ILE A 240 24.88 -19.22 11.88
C ILE A 240 25.56 -19.71 13.16
N GLU A 241 25.55 -18.89 14.21
CA GLU A 241 26.01 -19.27 15.56
C GLU A 241 24.87 -19.02 16.53
N ASP A 242 24.43 -20.06 17.22
CA ASP A 242 23.24 -20.02 18.07
C ASP A 242 22.04 -19.38 17.33
N ASP A 243 21.53 -18.26 17.85
CA ASP A 243 20.43 -17.48 17.27
C ASP A 243 20.90 -16.26 16.45
N VAL A 244 22.19 -16.18 16.12
CA VAL A 244 22.81 -15.05 15.41
C VAL A 244 23.17 -15.43 13.96
N LEU A 245 22.65 -14.65 13.02
CA LEU A 245 22.93 -14.75 11.60
C LEU A 245 24.03 -13.78 11.18
N TYR A 246 25.14 -14.31 10.68
CA TYR A 246 26.21 -13.51 10.07
C TYR A 246 25.98 -13.43 8.57
N ILE A 247 25.76 -12.21 8.06
CA ILE A 247 25.41 -11.97 6.66
C ILE A 247 26.55 -11.17 6.00
N LYS A 248 27.09 -11.69 4.90
CA LYS A 248 27.95 -10.93 4.01
C LYS A 248 27.06 -10.11 3.08
N LEU A 249 27.05 -8.81 3.28
CA LEU A 249 26.28 -7.88 2.45
C LEU A 249 26.92 -7.71 1.08
N ASN A 250 26.08 -7.69 0.05
CA ASN A 250 26.48 -7.39 -1.33
C ASN A 250 25.97 -6.01 -1.78
N THR A 251 25.26 -5.29 -0.92
CA THR A 251 24.67 -3.97 -1.18
C THR A 251 24.88 -3.03 0.00
N SER A 252 24.90 -1.72 -0.27
CA SER A 252 24.96 -0.66 0.74
C SER A 252 23.60 -0.01 1.02
N THR A 253 22.52 -0.50 0.40
CA THR A 253 21.18 0.11 0.46
C THR A 253 20.37 -0.25 1.72
N ILE A 254 20.93 -1.08 2.61
CA ILE A 254 20.23 -1.52 3.83
C ILE A 254 19.97 -0.34 4.77
N LYS A 255 18.70 -0.20 5.17
CA LYS A 255 18.23 0.83 6.10
C LYS A 255 17.63 0.19 7.34
N ASN A 256 17.58 0.97 8.41
CA ASN A 256 16.85 0.58 9.61
C ASN A 256 15.36 0.32 9.28
N ASN A 257 14.74 -0.65 9.95
CA ASN A 257 13.34 -1.10 9.74
C ASN A 257 13.03 -1.75 8.37
N MET A 258 14.03 -2.31 7.68
CA MET A 258 13.78 -3.19 6.54
C MET A 258 13.34 -4.58 6.99
N ASN A 259 12.34 -5.14 6.31
CA ASN A 259 11.96 -6.55 6.47
C ASN A 259 12.94 -7.44 5.71
N LEU A 260 13.62 -8.34 6.42
CA LEU A 260 14.55 -9.29 5.81
C LEU A 260 13.90 -10.67 5.67
N ARG A 261 14.02 -11.26 4.48
CA ARG A 261 13.59 -12.64 4.20
C ARG A 261 14.80 -13.48 3.85
N VAL A 262 14.92 -14.63 4.52
CA VAL A 262 15.94 -15.64 4.20
C VAL A 262 15.31 -16.68 3.25
N LEU A 263 16.05 -17.03 2.20
CA LEU A 263 15.73 -18.14 1.31
C LEU A 263 16.82 -19.20 1.49
N THR A 264 16.41 -20.43 1.73
CA THR A 264 17.31 -21.59 1.75
C THR A 264 17.26 -22.27 0.39
N ASN A 265 18.42 -22.45 -0.23
CA ASN A 265 18.57 -23.29 -1.41
C ASN A 265 19.20 -24.60 -0.98
N TYR A 266 18.60 -25.71 -1.41
CA TYR A 266 19.15 -27.04 -1.16
C TYR A 266 20.24 -27.32 -2.20
N ASP A 267 21.48 -27.54 -1.75
CA ASP A 267 22.58 -27.94 -2.65
C ASP A 267 22.65 -29.46 -2.75
N PHE A 268 22.14 -29.98 -3.87
CA PHE A 268 22.16 -31.41 -4.19
C PHE A 268 23.57 -32.00 -4.24
N LYS A 269 24.63 -31.19 -4.41
CA LYS A 269 26.01 -31.68 -4.43
C LYS A 269 26.51 -32.04 -3.03
N TYR A 270 25.98 -31.42 -1.99
CA TYR A 270 26.42 -31.62 -0.60
C TYR A 270 25.34 -32.28 0.27
N ASN A 271 24.23 -32.72 -0.33
CA ASN A 271 23.11 -33.32 0.37
C ASN A 271 22.49 -32.38 1.42
N GLY A 272 22.56 -31.08 1.14
CA GLY A 272 22.17 -29.96 2.00
C GLY A 272 22.46 -28.64 1.32
#